data_AF-A0A1C7MQD6-F1
#
_entry.id   AF-A0A1C7MQD6-F1
#
_cell.length_a   1.000
_cell.length_b   1.000
_cell.length_c   1.000
_cell.angle_alpha   90.00
_cell.angle_beta   90.00
_cell.angle_gamma   90.00
#
_symmetry.space_group_name_H-M   'P 1'
#
loop_
_entity.id
_entity.type
_entity.pdbx_description
1 polymer ?
#
loop_
_entity_poly.entity_id
_entity_poly.type
_entity_poly.pdbx_seq_one_letter_code
_entity_poly.pdbx_strand_id
1 'polypeptide(L)'
;MDDSIPSISSGAVGSRFVSQTDIETAKLKRDEQWKAAYARLGQEPPPQPVEDAFDGRSLAEKLAANRAAKQEEWEERNKLGNQFRALEEDEVLFLDSIMERQREEEQRRKEMDGEELKHFREAVAARENAANKPPAAVVPEVKAAAPAKSKTPAAPAIRKDSKKSLKGVLVKKKPKAVVVAPPATSINEAVSEGKSKKGGEADDEPEHPAKRRKITDADS
;
A
#
# COMPACT_ATOMS: atom_id res chain seq x y z
N MET A 1 5.81 -40.14 7.51
CA MET A 1 5.06 -39.48 8.58
C MET A 1 4.03 -40.48 9.02
N ASP A 2 4.35 -41.27 10.04
CA ASP A 2 3.53 -42.40 10.47
C ASP A 2 2.23 -41.92 11.11
N ASP A 3 1.10 -42.27 10.49
CA ASP A 3 -0.27 -42.05 10.97
C ASP A 3 -0.60 -42.90 12.21
N SER A 4 0.19 -42.75 13.28
CA SER A 4 0.00 -43.43 14.56
C SER A 4 -1.06 -42.76 15.44
N ILE A 5 -2.06 -42.10 14.86
CA ILE A 5 -3.18 -41.55 15.62
C ILE A 5 -4.24 -42.64 15.73
N PRO A 6 -4.45 -43.25 16.93
CA PRO A 6 -5.40 -44.34 17.07
C PRO A 6 -6.82 -43.82 16.79
N SER A 7 -7.48 -44.38 15.77
CA SER A 7 -8.87 -44.05 15.46
C SER A 7 -9.76 -44.35 16.66
N ILE A 8 -10.47 -43.32 17.13
CA ILE A 8 -11.36 -43.35 18.30
C ILE A 8 -12.65 -44.17 18.06
N SER A 9 -12.95 -44.57 16.83
CA SER A 9 -14.25 -45.15 16.45
C SER A 9 -14.28 -46.67 16.33
N SER A 10 -13.13 -47.38 16.29
CA SER A 10 -13.08 -48.79 15.84
C SER A 10 -12.66 -49.82 16.89
N GLY A 11 -12.46 -49.46 18.17
CA GLY A 11 -11.90 -50.36 19.19
C GLY A 11 -12.74 -50.53 20.45
N ALA A 12 -12.57 -51.67 21.14
CA ALA A 12 -13.15 -51.92 22.46
C ALA A 12 -12.70 -50.86 23.48
N VAL A 13 -13.67 -50.23 24.16
CA VAL A 13 -13.48 -49.03 24.99
C VAL A 13 -12.42 -49.22 26.09
N GLY A 14 -12.29 -50.43 26.67
CA GLY A 14 -11.33 -50.73 27.72
C GLY A 14 -9.85 -50.62 27.29
N SER A 15 -9.53 -50.77 26.01
CA SER A 15 -8.17 -50.59 25.48
C SER A 15 -7.81 -49.13 25.22
N ARG A 16 -8.78 -48.21 25.30
CA ARG A 16 -8.58 -46.77 25.06
C ARG A 16 -8.25 -45.99 26.34
N PHE A 17 -8.52 -46.57 27.51
CA PHE A 17 -8.22 -45.96 28.79
C PHE A 17 -6.89 -46.51 29.33
N VAL A 18 -5.97 -45.61 29.63
CA VAL A 18 -4.70 -45.92 30.28
C VAL A 18 -4.83 -45.50 31.74
N SER A 19 -4.39 -46.35 32.67
CA SER A 19 -4.44 -45.99 34.09
C SER A 19 -3.41 -44.90 34.40
N GLN A 20 -3.69 -44.09 35.43
CA GLN A 20 -2.78 -43.05 35.88
C GLN A 20 -1.38 -43.61 36.19
N THR A 21 -1.32 -44.80 36.80
CA THR A 21 -0.07 -45.50 37.13
C THR A 21 0.69 -45.95 35.89
N ASP A 22 0.00 -46.38 34.83
CA ASP A 22 0.65 -46.75 33.56
C ASP A 22 1.28 -45.52 32.88
N ILE A 23 0.61 -44.36 32.94
CA ILE A 23 1.14 -43.10 32.41
C ILE A 23 2.39 -42.67 33.19
N GLU A 24 2.35 -42.73 34.52
CA GLU A 24 3.47 -42.36 35.39
C GLU A 24 4.69 -43.26 35.16
N THR A 25 4.48 -44.59 35.09
CA THR A 25 5.59 -45.53 34.81
C THR A 25 6.16 -45.36 33.41
N ALA A 26 5.33 -45.03 32.42
CA ALA A 26 5.78 -44.71 31.06
C ALA A 26 6.59 -43.40 31.02
N LYS A 27 6.16 -42.36 31.74
CA LYS A 27 6.92 -41.10 31.89
C LYS A 27 8.28 -41.36 32.56
N LEU A 28 8.32 -42.12 33.65
CA LEU A 28 9.57 -42.46 34.36
C LEU A 28 10.57 -43.20 33.47
N LYS A 29 10.12 -44.25 32.76
CA LYS A 29 10.99 -45.00 31.82
C LYS A 29 11.55 -44.10 30.74
N ARG A 30 10.73 -43.19 30.21
CA ARG A 30 11.17 -42.24 29.18
C ARG A 30 12.18 -41.25 29.73
N ASP A 31 11.98 -40.75 30.96
CA ASP A 31 12.91 -39.84 31.63
C ASP A 31 14.24 -40.54 31.97
N GLU A 32 14.21 -41.80 32.41
CA GLU A 32 15.42 -42.61 32.65
C GLU A 32 16.21 -42.84 31.37
N GLN A 33 15.53 -43.22 30.27
CA GLN A 33 16.17 -43.39 28.96
C GLN A 33 16.77 -42.08 28.46
N TRP A 34 16.06 -40.96 28.64
CA TRP A 34 16.53 -39.64 28.26
C TRP A 34 17.77 -39.22 29.07
N LYS A 35 17.72 -39.38 30.39
CA LYS A 35 18.87 -39.13 31.28
C LYS A 35 20.06 -40.01 30.92
N ALA A 36 19.84 -41.30 30.64
CA ALA A 36 20.89 -42.23 30.24
C ALA A 36 21.51 -41.85 28.89
N ALA A 37 20.71 -41.38 27.93
CA ALA A 37 21.20 -40.90 26.63
C ALA A 37 22.09 -39.65 26.78
N TYR A 38 21.71 -38.71 27.64
CA TYR A 38 22.49 -37.50 27.92
C TYR A 38 23.76 -37.80 28.73
N ALA A 39 23.67 -38.70 29.71
CA ALA A 39 24.84 -39.19 30.45
C ALA A 39 25.86 -39.85 29.51
N ARG A 40 25.40 -40.61 28.52
CA ARG A 40 26.27 -41.18 27.48
C ARG A 40 26.93 -40.12 26.59
N LEU A 41 26.24 -38.99 26.35
CA LEU A 41 26.77 -37.86 25.58
C LEU A 41 27.72 -36.98 26.41
N GLY A 42 27.80 -37.19 27.74
CA GLY A 42 28.63 -36.41 28.65
C GLY A 42 28.09 -35.00 28.93
N GLN A 43 26.80 -34.77 28.63
CA GLN A 43 26.13 -33.48 28.83
C GLN A 43 25.02 -33.64 29.86
N GLU A 44 24.83 -32.66 30.73
CA GLU A 44 23.71 -32.67 31.67
C GLU A 44 22.38 -32.54 30.88
N PRO A 45 21.37 -33.37 31.19
CA PRO A 45 20.04 -33.21 30.63
C PRO A 45 19.54 -31.77 30.87
N PRO A 46 19.03 -31.07 29.83
CA PRO A 46 18.38 -29.79 30.01
C PRO A 46 17.30 -29.87 31.08
N PRO A 47 17.09 -28.80 31.86
CA PRO A 47 16.04 -28.78 32.88
C PRO A 47 14.71 -29.17 32.24
N GLN A 48 13.99 -30.10 32.89
CA GLN A 48 12.70 -30.55 32.39
C GLN A 48 11.80 -29.33 32.15
N PRO A 49 11.11 -29.25 31.00
CA PRO A 49 10.14 -28.21 30.78
C PRO A 49 9.13 -28.27 31.92
N VAL A 50 9.02 -27.17 32.67
CA VAL A 50 8.04 -27.03 33.74
C VAL A 50 6.67 -27.24 33.08
N GLU A 51 5.93 -28.27 33.50
CA GLU A 51 4.58 -28.46 32.98
C GLU A 51 3.81 -27.17 33.27
N ASP A 52 3.15 -26.63 32.24
CA ASP A 52 2.50 -25.33 32.30
C ASP A 52 1.63 -25.25 33.55
N ALA A 53 1.91 -24.26 34.40
CA ALA A 53 1.21 -24.06 35.65
C ALA A 53 -0.30 -24.15 35.38
N PHE A 54 -1.00 -24.95 36.19
CA PHE A 54 -2.42 -25.23 36.01
C PHE A 54 -3.21 -23.92 35.84
N ASP A 55 -3.56 -23.62 34.60
CA ASP A 55 -4.26 -22.41 34.25
C ASP A 55 -5.72 -22.57 34.70
N GLY A 56 -6.11 -21.78 35.70
CA GLY A 56 -7.44 -21.77 36.30
C GLY A 56 -8.55 -21.27 35.36
N ARG A 57 -8.21 -20.81 34.15
CA ARG A 57 -9.19 -20.51 33.10
C ARG A 57 -9.94 -21.76 32.67
N SER A 58 -11.21 -21.56 32.37
CA SER A 58 -12.06 -22.64 31.85
C SER A 58 -11.54 -23.12 30.49
N LEU A 59 -11.83 -24.38 30.14
CA LEU A 59 -11.47 -24.92 28.81
C LEU A 59 -12.04 -24.07 27.67
N ALA A 60 -13.24 -23.49 27.87
CA ALA A 60 -13.87 -22.62 26.87
C ALA A 60 -13.03 -21.36 26.60
N GLU A 61 -12.49 -20.73 27.64
CA GLU A 61 -11.61 -19.56 27.52
C GLU A 61 -10.29 -19.93 26.83
N LYS A 62 -9.72 -21.09 27.16
CA LYS A 62 -8.50 -21.59 26.50
C LYS A 62 -8.72 -21.83 25.00
N LEU A 63 -9.85 -22.45 24.63
CA LEU A 63 -10.20 -22.68 23.24
C LEU A 63 -10.48 -21.37 22.49
N ALA A 64 -11.15 -20.41 23.14
CA ALA A 64 -11.38 -19.10 22.58
C ALA A 64 -10.05 -18.36 22.34
N ALA A 65 -9.13 -18.39 23.30
CA ALA A 65 -7.81 -17.80 23.17
C ALA A 65 -7.00 -18.46 22.04
N ASN A 66 -7.05 -19.79 21.88
CA ASN A 66 -6.36 -20.48 20.79
C ASN A 66 -6.92 -20.11 19.42
N ARG A 67 -8.25 -19.97 19.31
CA ARG A 67 -8.89 -19.50 18.07
C ARG A 67 -8.52 -18.06 17.77
N ALA A 68 -8.57 -17.18 18.78
CA ALA A 68 -8.21 -15.78 18.65
C ALA A 68 -6.75 -15.62 18.23
N ALA A 69 -5.82 -16.33 18.87
CA ALA A 69 -4.41 -16.31 18.51
C ALA A 69 -4.17 -16.75 17.07
N LYS A 70 -4.77 -17.87 16.64
CA LYS A 70 -4.67 -18.32 15.24
C LYS A 70 -5.26 -17.31 14.25
N GLN A 71 -6.36 -16.67 14.63
CA GLN A 71 -7.01 -15.66 13.80
C GLN A 71 -6.14 -14.40 13.69
N GLU A 72 -5.56 -13.94 14.81
CA GLU A 72 -4.65 -12.80 14.85
C GLU A 72 -3.39 -13.08 14.04
N GLU A 73 -2.75 -14.24 14.19
CA GLU A 73 -1.61 -14.65 13.38
C GLU A 73 -1.96 -14.68 11.88
N TRP A 74 -3.13 -15.20 11.52
CA TRP A 74 -3.58 -15.24 10.14
C TRP A 74 -3.82 -13.83 9.59
N GLU A 75 -4.47 -12.96 10.37
CA GLU A 75 -4.71 -11.57 10.03
C GLU A 75 -3.40 -10.79 9.91
N GLU A 76 -2.43 -10.97 10.79
CA GLU A 76 -1.12 -10.32 10.70
C GLU A 76 -0.37 -10.74 9.42
N ARG A 77 -0.39 -12.04 9.10
CA ARG A 77 0.23 -12.57 7.88
C ARG A 77 -0.45 -12.03 6.61
N ASN A 78 -1.78 -11.94 6.60
CA ASN A 78 -2.53 -11.42 5.45
C ASN A 78 -2.58 -9.89 5.38
N LYS A 79 -2.44 -9.18 6.50
CA LYS A 79 -2.55 -7.71 6.57
C LYS A 79 -1.43 -7.02 5.80
N LEU A 80 -0.22 -7.59 5.82
CA LEU A 80 0.89 -7.10 5.02
C LEU A 80 0.77 -7.51 3.55
N GLY A 81 0.17 -8.66 3.26
CA GLY A 81 -0.10 -9.11 1.88
C GLY A 81 -1.00 -8.14 1.12
N ASN A 82 -1.98 -7.54 1.79
CA ASN A 82 -2.90 -6.58 1.17
C ASN A 82 -2.32 -5.16 1.01
N GLN A 83 -1.21 -4.84 1.66
CA GLN A 83 -0.61 -3.49 1.57
C GLN A 83 0.18 -3.28 0.28
N PHE A 84 0.81 -4.34 -0.22
CA PHE A 84 1.64 -4.30 -1.41
C PHE A 84 0.98 -5.15 -2.49
N ARG A 85 0.03 -4.54 -3.19
CA ARG A 85 -0.48 -5.08 -4.45
C ARG A 85 0.29 -4.46 -5.62
N ALA A 86 0.34 -5.18 -6.73
CA ALA A 86 0.78 -4.57 -7.99
C ALA A 86 -0.16 -3.41 -8.36
N LEU A 87 0.40 -2.35 -8.92
CA LEU A 87 -0.38 -1.29 -9.55
C LEU A 87 -1.10 -1.89 -10.76
N GLU A 88 -2.37 -1.56 -10.94
CA GLU A 88 -3.13 -1.92 -12.14
C GLU A 88 -2.64 -1.09 -13.34
N GLU A 89 -2.84 -1.59 -14.57
CA GLU A 89 -2.37 -0.90 -15.79
C GLU A 89 -2.91 0.55 -15.88
N ASP A 90 -4.18 0.75 -15.51
CA ASP A 90 -4.82 2.07 -15.46
C ASP A 90 -4.20 3.00 -14.41
N GLU A 91 -3.73 2.46 -13.28
CA GLU A 91 -3.10 3.24 -12.22
C GLU A 91 -1.70 3.70 -12.63
N VAL A 92 -0.95 2.85 -13.33
CA VAL A 92 0.35 3.22 -13.90
C VAL A 92 0.18 4.36 -14.91
N LEU A 93 -0.77 4.22 -15.84
CA LEU A 93 -1.10 5.25 -16.83
C LEU A 93 -1.52 6.57 -16.16
N PHE A 94 -2.30 6.49 -15.08
CA PHE A 94 -2.67 7.67 -14.31
C PHE A 94 -1.46 8.38 -13.69
N LEU A 95 -0.53 7.64 -13.08
CA LEU A 95 0.69 8.21 -12.52
C LEU A 95 1.57 8.84 -13.60
N ASP A 96 1.70 8.19 -14.76
CA ASP A 96 2.42 8.74 -15.90
C ASP A 96 1.77 10.04 -16.40
N SER A 97 0.44 10.10 -16.46
CA SER A 97 -0.29 11.33 -16.86
C SER A 97 -0.08 12.50 -15.88
N ILE A 98 0.07 12.22 -14.58
CA ILE A 98 0.40 13.24 -13.57
C ILE A 98 1.82 13.75 -13.79
N MET A 99 2.77 12.83 -14.00
CA MET A 99 4.17 13.17 -14.23
C MET A 99 4.35 13.96 -15.53
N GLU A 100 3.64 13.59 -16.58
CA GLU A 100 3.61 14.31 -17.85
C GLU A 100 3.06 15.73 -17.66
N ARG A 101 1.89 15.87 -17.03
CA ARG A 101 1.31 17.19 -16.73
C ARG A 101 2.25 18.07 -15.91
N GLN A 102 2.91 17.53 -14.90
CA GLN A 102 3.88 18.29 -14.10
C GLN A 102 5.06 18.77 -14.96
N ARG A 103 5.60 17.91 -15.83
CA ARG A 103 6.68 18.29 -16.76
C ARG A 103 6.22 19.34 -17.76
N GLU A 104 5.00 19.22 -18.29
CA GLU A 104 4.43 20.20 -19.22
C GLU A 104 4.26 21.57 -18.56
N GLU A 105 3.75 21.62 -17.32
CA GLU A 105 3.62 22.86 -16.56
C GLU A 105 4.99 23.50 -16.29
N GLU A 106 5.99 22.70 -15.91
CA GLU A 106 7.36 23.19 -15.71
C GLU A 106 8.01 23.65 -17.02
N GLN A 107 7.80 22.94 -18.13
CA GLN A 107 8.31 23.34 -19.44
C GLN A 107 7.66 24.63 -19.90
N ARG A 108 6.32 24.75 -19.81
CA ARG A 108 5.63 26.00 -20.12
C ARG A 108 6.17 27.16 -19.30
N ARG A 109 6.39 26.95 -18.00
CA ARG A 109 6.96 27.99 -17.14
C ARG A 109 8.36 28.41 -17.63
N LYS A 110 9.22 27.44 -17.94
CA LYS A 110 10.58 27.70 -18.48
C LYS A 110 10.54 28.39 -19.84
N GLU A 111 9.58 28.07 -20.70
CA GLU A 111 9.38 28.72 -22.00
C GLU A 111 9.00 30.18 -21.82
N MET A 112 8.00 30.47 -20.99
CA MET A 112 7.57 31.85 -20.68
C MET A 112 8.72 32.66 -20.07
N ASP A 113 9.41 32.11 -19.06
CA ASP A 113 10.57 32.75 -18.42
C ASP A 113 11.70 32.98 -19.47
N GLY A 114 11.89 32.03 -20.38
CA GLY A 114 12.87 32.11 -21.46
C GLY A 114 12.54 33.18 -22.51
N GLU A 115 11.27 33.34 -22.87
CA GLU A 115 10.80 34.38 -23.78
C GLU A 115 10.97 35.78 -23.19
N GLU A 116 10.62 35.97 -21.92
CA GLU A 116 10.83 37.23 -21.21
C GLU A 116 12.32 37.63 -21.18
N LEU A 117 13.21 36.65 -20.90
CA LEU A 117 14.65 36.87 -20.92
C LEU A 117 15.19 37.18 -22.32
N LYS A 118 14.66 36.55 -23.37
CA LYS A 118 15.04 36.84 -24.76
C LYS A 118 14.66 38.28 -25.13
N HIS A 119 13.42 38.69 -24.85
CA HIS A 119 12.97 40.06 -25.11
C HIS A 119 13.76 41.11 -24.32
N PHE A 120 14.12 40.82 -23.07
CA PHE A 120 15.00 41.70 -22.30
C PHE A 120 16.38 41.85 -22.94
N ARG A 121 17.01 40.74 -23.36
CA ARG A 121 18.31 40.76 -24.06
C ARG A 121 18.24 41.54 -25.37
N GLU A 122 17.19 41.34 -26.15
CA GLU A 122 16.95 42.08 -27.39
C GLU A 122 16.77 43.58 -27.14
N ALA A 123 15.98 43.97 -26.13
CA ALA A 123 15.77 45.38 -25.78
C ALA A 123 17.05 46.07 -25.27
N VAL A 124 17.85 45.38 -24.46
CA VAL A 124 19.17 45.88 -24.00
C VAL A 124 20.10 46.06 -25.19
N ALA A 125 20.22 45.05 -26.06
CA ALA A 125 21.05 45.13 -27.26
C ALA A 125 20.59 46.25 -28.21
N ALA A 126 19.27 46.43 -28.40
CA ALA A 126 18.73 47.52 -29.20
C ALA A 126 19.04 48.89 -28.59
N ARG A 127 18.96 49.04 -27.26
CA ARG A 127 19.32 50.27 -26.54
C ARG A 127 20.82 50.57 -26.65
N GLU A 128 21.68 49.57 -26.50
CA GLU A 128 23.13 49.72 -26.65
C GLU A 128 23.52 50.07 -28.09
N ASN A 129 22.88 49.45 -29.08
CA ASN A 129 23.08 49.79 -30.49
C ASN A 129 22.57 51.20 -30.82
N ALA A 130 21.44 51.62 -30.25
CA ALA A 130 20.93 52.98 -30.41
C ALA A 130 21.85 54.02 -29.75
N ALA A 131 22.44 53.70 -28.60
CA ALA A 131 23.40 54.56 -27.91
C ALA A 131 24.76 54.67 -28.64
N ASN A 132 25.17 53.63 -29.36
CA ASN A 132 26.41 53.63 -30.16
C ASN A 132 26.25 54.19 -31.58
N LYS A 133 25.04 54.57 -32.01
CA LYS A 133 24.81 55.18 -33.33
C LYS A 133 25.03 56.70 -33.25
N PRO A 134 25.95 57.31 -34.04
CA PRO A 134 26.13 58.76 -34.02
C PRO A 134 24.87 59.47 -34.55
N PRO A 135 24.51 60.65 -34.01
CA PRO A 135 23.26 61.32 -34.35
C PRO A 135 23.34 61.88 -35.78
N ALA A 136 22.62 61.25 -36.70
CA ALA A 136 22.26 61.88 -37.97
C ALA A 136 21.15 62.89 -37.69
N ALA A 137 21.48 64.17 -37.90
CA ALA A 137 20.59 65.31 -37.72
C ALA A 137 19.29 65.15 -38.53
N VAL A 138 18.14 65.22 -37.85
CA VAL A 138 16.85 65.55 -38.47
C VAL A 138 16.08 66.51 -37.57
N VAL A 139 15.66 67.61 -38.19
CA VAL A 139 15.02 68.82 -37.63
C VAL A 139 13.57 68.50 -37.23
N PRO A 140 13.02 69.04 -36.11
CA PRO A 140 11.63 68.85 -35.75
C PRO A 140 10.74 69.89 -36.45
N GLU A 141 9.88 69.47 -37.38
CA GLU A 141 8.80 70.32 -37.90
C GLU A 141 7.51 70.09 -37.10
N VAL A 142 7.05 71.17 -36.47
CA VAL A 142 5.84 71.25 -35.66
C VAL A 142 4.65 71.53 -36.58
N LYS A 143 3.62 70.67 -36.57
CA LYS A 143 2.28 71.06 -37.04
C LYS A 143 1.21 70.73 -36.00
N ALA A 144 0.62 71.81 -35.51
CA ALA A 144 -0.51 71.86 -34.62
C ALA A 144 -1.82 71.58 -35.36
N ALA A 145 -2.73 70.85 -34.72
CA ALA A 145 -4.17 70.98 -34.92
C ALA A 145 -4.90 70.45 -33.66
N ALA A 146 -5.79 71.27 -33.12
CA ALA A 146 -6.71 70.98 -32.01
C ALA A 146 -8.15 71.38 -32.47
N PRO A 147 -9.22 71.19 -31.67
CA PRO A 147 -9.69 69.99 -30.99
C PRO A 147 -11.20 69.74 -31.23
N ALA A 148 -11.73 68.53 -30.97
CA ALA A 148 -13.17 68.29 -30.85
C ALA A 148 -13.53 67.78 -29.44
N LYS A 149 -14.50 68.47 -28.83
CA LYS A 149 -14.94 68.36 -27.44
C LYS A 149 -15.94 67.21 -27.26
N SER A 150 -15.86 66.48 -26.15
CA SER A 150 -17.04 66.19 -25.32
C SER A 150 -16.70 65.67 -23.90
N LYS A 151 -17.01 66.54 -22.93
CA LYS A 151 -17.65 66.29 -21.62
C LYS A 151 -16.94 65.42 -20.55
N THR A 152 -16.58 66.11 -19.47
CA THR A 152 -16.19 65.73 -18.10
C THR A 152 -17.42 65.31 -17.24
N PRO A 153 -17.33 64.99 -15.92
CA PRO A 153 -16.15 64.81 -15.03
C PRO A 153 -16.19 63.53 -14.14
N ALA A 154 -15.08 63.30 -13.42
CA ALA A 154 -14.97 62.91 -12.01
C ALA A 154 -14.08 61.67 -11.73
N ALA A 155 -12.96 61.93 -11.06
CA ALA A 155 -12.18 60.96 -10.28
C ALA A 155 -12.73 60.94 -8.82
N PRO A 156 -12.42 59.96 -7.94
CA PRO A 156 -11.05 59.60 -7.57
C PRO A 156 -10.76 58.09 -7.38
N ALA A 157 -9.47 57.80 -7.30
CA ALA A 157 -8.86 56.50 -7.07
C ALA A 157 -9.23 55.85 -5.72
N ILE A 158 -9.43 54.52 -5.71
CA ILE A 158 -9.19 53.66 -4.53
C ILE A 158 -8.47 52.38 -4.96
N ARG A 159 -7.53 52.00 -4.11
CA ARG A 159 -6.45 51.04 -4.29
C ARG A 159 -6.93 49.60 -4.05
N LYS A 160 -6.20 48.71 -4.71
CA LYS A 160 -6.01 47.27 -4.52
C LYS A 160 -6.10 46.83 -3.05
N ASP A 161 -6.97 45.85 -2.76
CA ASP A 161 -6.83 44.94 -1.62
C ASP A 161 -7.49 43.58 -1.95
N SER A 162 -6.79 42.75 -2.72
CA SER A 162 -7.19 41.38 -3.06
C SER A 162 -6.43 40.35 -2.21
N LYS A 163 -6.28 40.61 -0.91
CA LYS A 163 -5.66 39.68 0.05
C LYS A 163 -6.62 39.40 1.20
N LYS A 164 -7.60 38.51 0.98
CA LYS A 164 -8.34 37.80 2.06
C LYS A 164 -9.41 36.78 1.61
N SER A 165 -9.54 36.42 0.32
CA SER A 165 -10.54 35.43 -0.11
C SER A 165 -9.94 34.04 -0.39
N LEU A 166 -9.23 33.47 0.59
CA LEU A 166 -8.89 32.05 0.62
C LEU A 166 -8.77 31.64 2.10
N LYS A 167 -9.91 31.40 2.74
CA LYS A 167 -9.96 30.72 4.04
C LYS A 167 -11.07 29.66 3.99
N GLY A 168 -10.64 28.45 3.68
CA GLY A 168 -11.17 27.20 4.25
C GLY A 168 -12.52 26.73 3.74
N VAL A 169 -12.50 25.67 2.92
CA VAL A 169 -13.63 24.74 2.83
C VAL A 169 -13.69 23.98 4.16
N LEU A 170 -14.72 24.22 4.96
CA LEU A 170 -15.01 23.46 6.18
C LEU A 170 -15.97 22.31 5.82
N VAL A 171 -15.47 21.07 5.74
CA VAL A 171 -16.33 19.89 5.56
C VAL A 171 -16.98 19.54 6.89
N LYS A 172 -18.30 19.73 6.98
CA LYS A 172 -19.11 19.36 8.14
C LYS A 172 -19.48 17.87 8.04
N LYS A 173 -18.80 17.02 8.81
CA LYS A 173 -19.14 15.59 8.95
C LYS A 173 -20.41 15.45 9.79
N LYS A 174 -21.49 14.93 9.19
CA LYS A 174 -22.71 14.50 9.89
C LYS A 174 -22.45 13.12 10.53
N PRO A 175 -22.77 12.88 11.81
CA PRO A 175 -22.88 11.52 12.33
C PRO A 175 -24.18 10.90 11.83
N LYS A 176 -24.08 9.83 11.03
CA LYS A 176 -25.22 8.96 10.73
C LYS A 176 -25.41 8.06 11.95
N ALA A 177 -26.56 8.22 12.59
CA ALA A 177 -27.02 7.40 13.69
C ALA A 177 -27.07 5.92 13.30
N VAL A 178 -26.52 5.09 14.18
CA VAL A 178 -26.71 3.64 14.20
C VAL A 178 -28.17 3.38 14.56
N VAL A 179 -28.92 2.79 13.64
CA VAL A 179 -30.23 2.18 13.93
C VAL A 179 -30.03 0.68 13.93
N VAL A 180 -30.22 0.10 15.11
CA VAL A 180 -30.27 -1.33 15.38
C VAL A 180 -31.73 -1.79 15.22
N ALA A 181 -31.98 -2.75 14.31
CA ALA A 181 -33.06 -3.75 14.39
C ALA A 181 -32.94 -4.77 13.23
N PRO A 182 -33.38 -6.03 13.41
CA PRO A 182 -32.81 -7.22 12.76
C PRO A 182 -33.54 -7.62 11.46
N PRO A 183 -32.90 -8.33 10.52
CA PRO A 183 -33.63 -9.04 9.48
C PRO A 183 -33.94 -10.48 9.91
N ALA A 184 -35.24 -10.77 10.01
CA ALA A 184 -35.79 -12.11 10.09
C ALA A 184 -35.41 -12.91 8.82
N THR A 185 -34.98 -14.16 9.04
CA THR A 185 -34.68 -15.13 7.99
C THR A 185 -35.98 -15.72 7.45
N SER A 186 -36.41 -15.29 6.26
CA SER A 186 -37.39 -16.01 5.44
C SER A 186 -36.65 -16.85 4.41
N ILE A 187 -36.74 -18.15 4.63
CA ILE A 187 -36.31 -19.23 3.75
C ILE A 187 -37.30 -19.25 2.58
N ASN A 188 -36.83 -19.24 1.33
CA ASN A 188 -37.59 -19.75 0.20
C ASN A 188 -36.63 -20.28 -0.87
N GLU A 189 -36.79 -21.57 -1.14
CA GLU A 189 -36.24 -22.31 -2.27
C GLU A 189 -36.75 -21.72 -3.60
N ALA A 190 -35.84 -21.56 -4.55
CA ALA A 190 -36.17 -21.56 -5.97
C ALA A 190 -34.98 -22.11 -6.77
N VAL A 191 -35.23 -23.30 -7.30
CA VAL A 191 -34.44 -24.03 -8.29
C VAL A 191 -34.12 -23.14 -9.50
N SER A 192 -32.86 -23.12 -9.94
CA SER A 192 -32.53 -22.96 -11.36
C SER A 192 -31.29 -23.75 -11.74
N GLU A 193 -31.51 -24.68 -12.68
CA GLU A 193 -30.51 -25.45 -13.41
C GLU A 193 -29.63 -24.53 -14.26
N GLY A 194 -28.35 -24.86 -14.41
CA GLY A 194 -27.48 -24.06 -15.28
C GLY A 194 -26.01 -24.47 -15.38
N LYS A 195 -25.76 -25.67 -15.93
CA LYS A 195 -24.64 -25.97 -16.86
C LYS A 195 -23.20 -26.04 -16.30
N SER A 196 -22.80 -27.29 -16.03
CA SER A 196 -21.41 -27.73 -15.93
C SER A 196 -20.71 -27.74 -17.30
N LYS A 197 -19.49 -27.22 -17.37
CA LYS A 197 -18.55 -27.48 -18.48
C LYS A 197 -17.23 -28.00 -17.89
N LYS A 198 -17.09 -29.33 -17.91
CA LYS A 198 -15.85 -30.11 -17.75
C LYS A 198 -15.01 -29.84 -19.02
N GLY A 199 -13.74 -29.45 -18.93
CA GLY A 199 -12.62 -30.32 -18.61
C GLY A 199 -12.10 -30.94 -19.91
N GLY A 200 -11.11 -30.30 -20.52
CA GLY A 200 -10.41 -30.76 -21.72
C GLY A 200 -8.92 -30.83 -21.41
N GLU A 201 -8.42 -32.06 -21.36
CA GLU A 201 -7.03 -32.48 -21.17
C GLU A 201 -6.33 -32.48 -22.53
N ALA A 202 -5.13 -31.89 -22.60
CA ALA A 202 -4.21 -32.08 -23.71
C ALA A 202 -2.78 -31.85 -23.19
N ASP A 203 -2.02 -32.94 -23.16
CA ASP A 203 -0.56 -32.98 -23.18
C ASP A 203 0.02 -32.04 -24.25
N ASP A 204 1.05 -31.27 -23.90
CA ASP A 204 2.16 -30.95 -24.80
C ASP A 204 3.36 -30.45 -23.96
N GLU A 205 4.44 -31.22 -23.94
CA GLU A 205 5.81 -30.77 -23.63
C GLU A 205 6.52 -30.65 -24.99
N PRO A 206 7.33 -29.61 -25.23
CA PRO A 206 8.76 -29.81 -25.00
C PRO A 206 9.58 -28.57 -24.58
N GLU A 207 10.54 -28.81 -23.67
CA GLU A 207 11.91 -28.29 -23.57
C GLU A 207 12.26 -26.85 -24.05
N HIS A 208 12.83 -26.03 -23.15
CA HIS A 208 14.28 -25.73 -23.13
C HIS A 208 14.71 -24.70 -22.04
N PRO A 209 15.95 -24.80 -21.51
CA PRO A 209 16.46 -23.98 -20.40
C PRO A 209 17.35 -22.81 -20.85
N ALA A 210 17.17 -21.60 -20.29
CA ALA A 210 18.10 -20.47 -20.39
C ALA A 210 17.63 -19.31 -19.49
N LYS A 211 18.40 -18.52 -18.73
CA LYS A 211 19.83 -18.36 -18.45
C LYS A 211 19.90 -17.56 -17.13
N ARG A 212 20.54 -18.08 -16.08
CA ARG A 212 20.92 -17.26 -14.91
C ARG A 212 22.12 -16.40 -15.33
N ARG A 213 21.97 -15.08 -15.40
CA ARG A 213 23.12 -14.17 -15.53
C ARG A 213 23.86 -14.14 -14.19
N LYS A 214 25.06 -14.70 -14.19
CA LYS A 214 26.04 -14.55 -13.11
C LYS A 214 26.80 -13.25 -13.39
N ILE A 215 26.61 -12.25 -12.56
CA ILE A 215 27.49 -11.07 -12.50
C ILE A 215 28.67 -11.50 -11.64
N THR A 216 29.85 -11.56 -12.24
CA THR A 216 31.12 -11.58 -11.51
C THR A 216 31.73 -10.21 -11.66
N ASP A 217 31.84 -9.51 -10.53
CA ASP A 217 32.84 -8.48 -10.28
C ASP A 217 34.23 -9.02 -10.62
N ALA A 218 35.02 -8.24 -11.37
CA ALA A 218 36.47 -8.32 -11.36
C ALA A 218 37.05 -6.97 -11.81
N ASP A 219 37.57 -6.30 -10.79
CA ASP A 219 38.47 -5.15 -10.76
C ASP A 219 39.87 -5.54 -11.29
N SER A 220 40.47 -4.67 -12.13
CA SER A 220 41.92 -4.50 -12.48
C SER A 220 42.15 -4.17 -13.96
#